data_AF-A0A258D816-F1
#
_entry.id   AF-A0A258D816-F1
#
_cell.length_a   1.000
_cell.length_b   1.000
_cell.length_c   1.000
_cell.angle_alpha   90.00
_cell.angle_beta   90.00
_cell.angle_gamma   90.00
#
_symmetry.space_group_name_H-M   'P 1'
#
loop_
_entity.id
_entity.type
_entity.pdbx_description
1 polymer ?
#
loop_
_entity_poly.entity_id
_entity_poly.type
_entity_poly.pdbx_seq_one_letter_code
_entity_poly.pdbx_strand_id
1 'polypeptide(L)'
;MTTTHPNALRKIVIVGGGSAGWISAAMLSHYFQNGGCAVELIESEEIGTIGVGESTIPPFLQLLASLGVDEREFIQATQASFKLGIRFEDWKQKG
;
A
#
# COMPACT_ATOMS: atom_id res chain seq x y z
N MET A 1 -26.85 11.54 19.46
CA MET A 1 -25.98 11.33 20.64
C MET A 1 -24.98 10.24 20.27
N THR A 2 -23.74 10.60 19.94
CA THR A 2 -22.66 9.63 19.71
C THR A 2 -22.09 9.21 21.05
N THR A 3 -22.32 7.97 21.44
CA THR A 3 -21.71 7.34 22.62
C THR A 3 -20.20 7.24 22.40
N THR A 4 -19.43 8.07 23.11
CA THR A 4 -17.98 7.96 23.14
C THR A 4 -17.60 6.73 23.96
N HIS A 5 -17.13 5.67 23.30
CA HIS A 5 -16.56 4.52 23.98
C HIS A 5 -15.25 4.95 24.68
N PRO A 6 -15.08 4.68 25.98
CA PRO A 6 -13.94 5.15 26.76
C PRO A 6 -12.59 4.63 26.22
N ASN A 7 -12.60 3.55 25.43
CA ASN A 7 -11.42 2.93 24.83
C ASN A 7 -11.39 3.06 23.30
N ALA A 8 -12.07 4.07 22.72
CA ALA A 8 -12.02 4.29 21.28
C ALA A 8 -10.57 4.58 20.85
N LEU A 9 -10.07 3.84 19.85
CA LEU A 9 -8.75 4.08 19.28
C LEU A 9 -8.75 5.44 18.57
N ARG A 10 -7.97 6.40 19.10
CA ARG A 10 -7.94 7.78 18.59
C ARG A 10 -6.77 8.08 17.68
N LYS A 11 -5.72 7.26 17.72
CA LYS A 11 -4.49 7.49 16.97
C LYS A 11 -3.81 6.17 16.63
N ILE A 12 -3.38 6.03 15.37
CA ILE A 12 -2.53 4.96 14.87
C ILE A 12 -1.23 5.61 14.39
N VAL A 13 -0.09 5.08 14.84
CA VAL A 13 1.23 5.50 14.38
C VAL A 13 1.87 4.34 13.62
N ILE A 14 2.25 4.59 12.38
CA ILE A 14 2.96 3.67 11.49
C ILE A 14 4.43 4.06 11.53
N VAL A 15 5.29 3.15 11.99
CA VAL A 15 6.74 3.38 12.06
C VAL A 15 7.40 2.61 10.92
N GLY A 16 7.90 3.35 9.94
CA GLY A 16 8.48 2.83 8.70
C GLY A 16 7.67 3.22 7.48
N GLY A 17 8.37 3.73 6.46
CA GLY A 17 7.81 4.07 5.15
C GLY A 17 7.82 2.88 4.20
N GLY A 18 8.26 3.13 2.96
CA GLY A 18 8.25 2.14 1.88
C GLY A 18 6.84 1.66 1.51
N SER A 19 6.75 0.63 0.67
CA SER A 19 5.46 0.11 0.18
C SER A 19 4.53 -0.30 1.33
N ALA A 20 5.05 -0.99 2.36
CA ALA A 20 4.24 -1.46 3.48
C ALA A 20 3.65 -0.30 4.32
N GLY A 21 4.47 0.70 4.67
CA GLY A 21 4.04 1.84 5.46
C GLY A 21 3.02 2.70 4.73
N TRP A 22 3.32 3.07 3.48
CA TRP A 22 2.47 3.97 2.68
C TRP A 22 1.16 3.32 2.24
N ILE A 23 1.14 2.03 1.90
CA ILE A 23 -0.13 1.30 1.62
C ILE A 23 -0.98 1.26 2.90
N SER A 24 -0.38 0.95 4.05
CA SER A 24 -1.10 0.94 5.34
C SER A 24 -1.68 2.30 5.67
N ALA A 25 -0.88 3.37 5.50
CA ALA A 25 -1.30 4.75 5.76
C ALA A 25 -2.46 5.16 4.84
N ALA A 26 -2.37 4.86 3.53
CA ALA A 26 -3.42 5.18 2.57
C ALA A 26 -4.74 4.46 2.90
N MET A 27 -4.68 3.15 3.18
CA MET A 27 -5.87 2.35 3.53
C MET A 27 -6.51 2.82 4.83
N LEU A 28 -5.72 3.05 5.88
CA LEU A 28 -6.25 3.49 7.18
C LEU A 28 -6.80 4.91 7.10
N SER A 29 -6.13 5.81 6.38
CA SER A 29 -6.60 7.19 6.18
C SER A 29 -7.90 7.21 5.39
N HIS A 30 -8.02 6.36 4.35
CA HIS A 30 -9.27 6.20 3.60
C HIS A 30 -10.39 5.64 4.49
N TYR A 31 -10.11 4.63 5.30
CA TYR A 31 -11.09 4.04 6.21
C TYR A 31 -11.60 5.06 7.25
N PHE A 32 -10.69 5.85 7.84
CA PHE A 32 -11.02 6.88 8.83
C PHE A 32 -11.25 8.27 8.21
N GLN A 33 -11.55 8.37 6.91
CA GLN A 33 -11.74 9.65 6.22
C GLN A 33 -12.88 10.51 6.84
N ASN A 34 -13.85 9.86 7.49
CA ASN A 34 -14.95 10.51 8.21
C ASN A 34 -14.62 10.82 9.69
N GLY A 35 -13.34 10.73 10.06
CA GLY A 35 -12.82 10.97 11.40
C GLY A 35 -12.89 9.75 12.32
N GLY A 36 -12.67 9.99 13.61
CA GLY A 36 -12.70 8.96 14.66
C GLY A 36 -11.33 8.44 15.09
N CYS A 37 -10.35 8.42 14.19
CA CYS A 37 -8.97 8.05 14.46
C CYS A 37 -8.01 8.85 13.58
N ALA A 38 -6.90 9.36 14.15
CA ALA A 38 -5.82 9.98 13.41
C ALA A 38 -4.79 8.94 12.96
N VAL A 39 -4.26 9.09 11.74
CA VAL A 39 -3.19 8.23 11.20
C VAL A 39 -1.95 9.08 11.04
N GLU A 40 -0.83 8.63 11.59
CA GLU A 40 0.49 9.27 11.45
C GLU A 40 1.50 8.23 10.96
N LEU A 41 2.34 8.62 10.00
CA LEU A 41 3.44 7.79 9.53
C LEU A 41 4.76 8.51 9.85
N ILE A 42 5.70 7.76 10.42
CA ILE A 42 7.06 8.21 10.73
C ILE A 42 8.00 7.38 9.87
N GLU A 43 8.72 8.02 8.95
CA GLU A 43 9.76 7.38 8.13
C GLU A 43 11.12 8.07 8.31
N SER A 44 12.18 7.30 8.07
CA SER A 44 13.56 7.82 8.07
C SER A 44 13.97 8.17 6.64
N GLU A 45 14.65 9.31 6.48
CA GLU A 45 15.23 9.75 5.20
C GLU A 45 16.61 9.13 4.92
N GLU A 46 17.24 8.45 5.89
CA GLU A 46 18.65 8.05 5.81
C GLU A 46 18.97 6.93 4.81
N ILE A 47 17.99 6.09 4.46
CA ILE A 47 18.20 4.94 3.57
C ILE A 47 17.17 4.97 2.44
N GLY A 48 17.60 5.48 1.28
CA GLY A 48 16.80 5.42 0.06
C GLY A 48 16.57 3.98 -0.41
N THR A 49 15.44 3.73 -1.06
CA THR A 49 15.11 2.42 -1.63
C THR A 49 15.98 2.12 -2.86
N ILE A 50 16.42 0.88 -3.01
CA ILE A 50 17.01 0.39 -4.26
C ILE A 50 15.86 -0.11 -5.12
N GLY A 51 15.65 0.52 -6.28
CA GLY A 51 14.59 0.16 -7.23
C GLY A 51 14.91 -1.12 -8.01
N VAL A 52 14.77 -2.29 -7.38
CA VAL A 52 14.96 -3.60 -8.03
C VAL A 52 13.74 -4.10 -8.83
N GLY A 53 12.63 -3.34 -8.78
CA GLY A 53 11.35 -3.72 -9.37
C GLY A 53 10.55 -4.65 -8.44
N GLU A 54 9.25 -4.35 -8.28
CA GLU A 54 8.31 -5.16 -7.50
C GLU A 54 7.18 -5.67 -8.40
N SER A 55 6.63 -6.82 -8.03
CA SER A 55 5.57 -7.47 -8.77
C SER A 55 4.34 -7.67 -7.90
N THR A 56 3.15 -7.57 -8.48
CA THR A 56 1.88 -7.71 -7.75
C THR A 56 1.04 -8.88 -8.28
N ILE A 57 -0.17 -9.01 -7.74
CA ILE A 57 -1.23 -9.92 -8.19
C ILE A 57 -2.52 -9.12 -8.46
N PRO A 58 -3.50 -9.66 -9.20
CA PRO A 58 -4.68 -8.89 -9.64
C PRO A 58 -5.46 -8.13 -8.55
N PRO A 59 -5.59 -8.61 -7.29
CA PRO A 59 -6.22 -7.84 -6.22
C PRO A 59 -5.65 -6.43 -5.98
N PHE A 60 -4.41 -6.17 -6.41
CA PHE A 60 -3.81 -4.85 -6.30
C PHE A 60 -4.58 -3.76 -7.07
N LEU A 61 -5.26 -4.11 -8.18
CA LEU A 61 -6.12 -3.16 -8.90
C LEU A 61 -7.33 -2.73 -8.07
N GLN A 62 -7.87 -3.65 -7.25
CA GLN A 62 -8.97 -3.33 -6.32
C GLN A 62 -8.52 -2.40 -5.21
N LEU A 63 -7.28 -2.56 -4.72
CA LEU A 63 -6.68 -1.63 -3.76
C LEU A 63 -6.63 -0.22 -4.33
N LEU A 64 -6.06 -0.02 -5.52
CA LEU A 64 -6.01 1.29 -6.19
C LEU A 64 -7.41 1.89 -6.36
N ALA A 65 -8.35 1.09 -6.89
CA ALA A 65 -9.73 1.54 -7.09
C ALA A 65 -10.41 1.95 -5.78
N SER A 66 -10.23 1.18 -4.69
CA SER A 66 -10.79 1.52 -3.38
C SER A 66 -10.24 2.81 -2.80
N LEU A 67 -8.98 3.15 -3.12
CA LEU A 67 -8.34 4.40 -2.71
C LEU A 67 -8.67 5.56 -3.65
N GLY A 68 -9.42 5.32 -4.73
CA GLY A 68 -9.74 6.32 -5.75
C GLY A 68 -8.54 6.71 -6.61
N VAL A 69 -7.51 5.86 -6.67
CA VAL A 69 -6.31 6.07 -7.49
C VAL A 69 -6.60 5.61 -8.91
N ASP A 70 -6.40 6.49 -9.88
CA ASP A 70 -6.51 6.14 -11.30
C ASP A 70 -5.39 5.20 -11.72
N GLU A 71 -5.75 4.09 -12.37
CA GLU A 71 -4.80 3.06 -12.78
C GLU A 71 -3.77 3.59 -13.79
N ARG A 72 -4.19 4.46 -14.72
CA ARG A 72 -3.29 5.01 -15.74
C ARG A 72 -2.28 5.97 -15.11
N GLU A 73 -2.74 6.82 -14.20
CA GLU A 73 -1.86 7.71 -13.43
C GLU A 73 -0.84 6.90 -12.61
N PHE A 74 -1.30 5.85 -11.92
CA PHE A 74 -0.42 4.97 -11.15
C PHE A 74 0.66 4.32 -12.03
N ILE A 75 0.27 3.79 -13.20
CA ILE A 75 1.22 3.17 -14.14
C ILE A 75 2.28 4.19 -14.60
N GLN A 76 1.87 5.40 -14.93
CA GLN A 76 2.77 6.47 -15.37
C GLN A 76 3.73 6.92 -14.26
N ALA A 77 3.22 7.08 -13.03
CA ALA A 77 4.00 7.54 -11.89
C ALA A 77 5.04 6.51 -11.40
N THR A 78 4.82 5.22 -11.67
CA THR A 78 5.64 4.12 -11.13
C THR A 78 6.47 3.37 -12.18
N GLN A 79 6.38 3.75 -13.46
CA GLN A 79 6.96 3.00 -14.59
C GLN A 79 6.49 1.54 -14.62
N ALA A 80 5.24 1.27 -14.22
CA ALA A 80 4.71 -0.08 -14.17
C ALA A 80 4.49 -0.68 -15.57
N SER A 81 4.46 -2.01 -15.62
CA SER A 81 4.09 -2.80 -16.79
C SER A 81 3.12 -3.92 -16.39
N PHE A 82 2.50 -4.55 -17.38
CA PHE A 82 1.51 -5.60 -17.15
C PHE A 82 2.16 -6.95 -16.88
N LYS A 83 1.72 -7.60 -15.79
CA LYS A 83 2.10 -8.99 -15.48
C LYS A 83 0.94 -9.93 -15.76
N LEU A 84 1.18 -10.91 -16.64
CA LEU A 84 0.22 -11.97 -16.96
C LEU A 84 0.41 -13.25 -16.14
N GLY A 85 1.58 -13.43 -15.52
CA GLY A 85 1.91 -14.63 -14.76
C GLY A 85 3.37 -14.67 -14.31
N ILE A 86 3.79 -15.83 -13.82
CA ILE A 86 5.19 -16.11 -13.46
C ILE A 86 5.63 -17.29 -14.32
N ARG A 87 6.74 -17.13 -15.04
CA ARG A 87 7.38 -18.21 -15.77
C ARG A 87 8.42 -18.86 -14.87
N PHE A 88 8.26 -20.16 -14.61
CA PHE A 88 9.17 -20.96 -13.82
C PHE A 88 10.07 -21.79 -14.75
N GLU A 89 11.30 -21.33 -14.98
CA GLU A 89 12.28 -22.01 -15.85
C GLU A 89 13.18 -22.95 -15.02
N ASP A 90 13.41 -24.18 -15.50
CA ASP A 90 14.27 -25.18 -14.86
C ASP A 90 13.90 -25.64 -13.43
N TRP A 91 12.67 -25.37 -12.96
CA TRP A 91 12.27 -25.66 -11.57
C TRP A 91 12.21 -27.15 -11.19
N LYS A 92 11.78 -28.01 -12.11
CA LYS A 92 11.61 -29.45 -11.85
C LYS A 92 12.83 -30.26 -12.28
N GLN A 93 13.30 -29.97 -13.49
CA GLN A 93 14.50 -30.52 -14.08
C GLN A 93 14.95 -29.51 -15.14
N LYS A 94 16.24 -29.50 -15.42
CA LYS A 94 16.80 -28.66 -16.47
C LYS A 94 16.14 -28.98 -17.83
N GLY A 95 15.77 -27.95 -18.57
CA GLY A 95 15.49 -27.98 -20.00
C GLY A 95 16.58 -27.28 -20.78
#